data_AF-A0A849DIS7-F1
#
_entry.id   AF-A0A849DIS7-F1
#
_cell.length_a   1.000
_cell.length_b   1.000
_cell.length_c   1.000
_cell.angle_alpha   90.00
_cell.angle_beta   90.00
_cell.angle_gamma   90.00
#
_symmetry.space_group_name_H-M   'P 1'
#
loop_
_entity.id
_entity.type
_entity.pdbx_description
1 polymer ?
#
loop_
_entity_poly.entity_id
_entity_poly.type
_entity_poly.pdbx_seq_one_letter_code
_entity_poly.pdbx_strand_id
1 'polypeptide(L)' 'GLSVESVHGVRVVADLIPGAVAETDQDMLLAFELAASALPPYRDIATQLHLLARKRGASQPS' A
#
# COMPACT_ATOMS: atom_id res chain seq x y z
N GLY A 1 -12.63 17.61 8.51
CA GLY A 1 -11.41 16.80 8.27
C GLY A 1 -11.75 15.50 7.58
N LEU A 2 -10.77 14.86 6.93
CA LEU A 2 -10.89 13.51 6.37
C LEU A 2 -10.54 12.47 7.44
N SER A 3 -11.16 11.28 7.37
CA SER A 3 -10.81 10.11 8.16
C SER A 3 -10.23 9.06 7.23
N VAL A 4 -8.97 8.67 7.45
CA VAL A 4 -8.35 7.59 6.69
C VAL A 4 -9.00 6.26 7.07
N GLU A 5 -9.38 5.48 6.07
CA GLU A 5 -10.02 4.16 6.24
C GLU A 5 -9.02 3.03 5.95
N SER A 6 -8.14 3.23 4.97
CA SER A 6 -7.07 2.29 4.67
C SER A 6 -5.87 2.98 4.02
N VAL A 7 -4.70 2.37 4.18
CA VAL A 7 -3.43 2.79 3.56
C VAL A 7 -2.74 1.56 3.03
N HIS A 8 -2.35 1.58 1.76
CA HIS A 8 -1.64 0.51 1.10
C HIS A 8 -0.36 1.06 0.45
N GLY A 9 0.75 0.36 0.63
CA GLY A 9 1.99 0.58 -0.10
C GLY A 9 1.89 0.04 -1.51
N VAL A 10 2.49 0.75 -2.45
CA VAL A 10 2.60 0.36 -3.86
C VAL A 10 4.06 0.09 -4.14
N ARG A 11 4.35 -1.10 -4.69
CA ARG A 11 5.73 -1.56 -4.99
C ARG A 11 6.62 -1.54 -3.74
N VAL A 12 6.15 -2.24 -2.71
CA VAL A 12 6.79 -2.32 -1.38
C VAL A 12 8.17 -3.01 -1.41
N VAL A 13 8.44 -3.82 -2.43
CA VAL A 13 9.72 -4.55 -2.61
C VAL A 13 10.30 -4.38 -4.01
N ALA A 14 9.47 -4.23 -5.05
CA ALA A 14 9.92 -4.23 -6.45
C ALA A 14 10.95 -3.14 -6.79
N ASP A 15 10.98 -2.02 -6.06
CA ASP A 15 11.99 -0.96 -6.23
C ASP A 15 13.29 -1.20 -5.44
N LEU A 16 13.26 -2.14 -4.50
CA LEU A 16 14.36 -2.38 -3.55
C LEU A 16 15.24 -3.56 -3.94
N ILE A 17 14.82 -4.35 -4.93
CA ILE A 17 15.51 -5.56 -5.37
C ILE A 17 16.19 -5.36 -6.74
N PRO A 18 17.27 -6.10 -7.05
CA PRO A 18 17.87 -6.07 -8.38
C PRO A 18 16.88 -6.51 -9.47
N GLY A 19 16.95 -5.88 -10.65
CA GLY A 19 16.04 -6.17 -11.77
C GLY A 19 15.99 -7.65 -12.17
N ALA A 20 17.15 -8.32 -12.19
CA ALA A 20 17.21 -9.76 -12.49
C ALA A 20 16.41 -10.63 -11.48
N VAL A 21 16.33 -10.20 -10.22
CA VAL A 21 15.51 -10.88 -9.19
C VAL A 21 14.02 -10.61 -9.45
N ALA A 22 13.66 -9.37 -9.78
CA ALA A 22 12.28 -8.99 -10.08
C ALA A 22 11.71 -9.71 -11.33
N GLU A 23 12.58 -10.05 -12.28
CA GLU A 23 12.21 -10.75 -13.52
C GLU A 23 12.14 -12.27 -13.37
N THR A 24 12.63 -12.84 -12.25
CA THR A 24 12.69 -14.30 -12.06
C THR A 24 11.31 -14.95 -12.00
N ASP A 25 10.37 -14.33 -11.29
CA ASP A 25 8.98 -14.77 -11.19
C ASP A 25 8.07 -13.57 -10.85
N GLN A 26 7.42 -13.03 -11.87
CA GLN A 26 6.59 -11.84 -11.73
C GLN A 26 5.29 -12.10 -10.96
N ASP A 27 4.72 -13.31 -11.09
CA ASP A 27 3.47 -13.66 -10.43
C ASP A 27 3.68 -13.86 -8.93
N MET A 28 4.79 -14.50 -8.55
CA MET A 28 5.19 -14.65 -7.15
C MET A 28 5.45 -13.28 -6.51
N LEU A 29 6.18 -12.40 -7.20
CA LEU A 29 6.45 -11.05 -6.71
C LEU A 29 5.16 -10.25 -6.55
N LEU A 30 4.23 -10.33 -7.51
CA LEU A 30 2.93 -9.67 -7.42
C LEU A 30 2.11 -10.18 -6.23
N ALA A 31 2.06 -11.50 -6.01
CA ALA A 31 1.35 -12.08 -4.88
C ALA A 31 1.92 -11.61 -3.53
N PHE A 32 3.24 -11.56 -3.42
CA PHE A 32 3.92 -11.02 -2.24
C PHE A 32 3.56 -9.54 -2.01
N GLU A 33 3.68 -8.71 -3.05
CA GLU A 33 3.37 -7.28 -3.02
C GLU A 33 1.95 -7.00 -2.54
N LEU A 34 0.97 -7.74 -3.08
CA LEU A 34 -0.44 -7.61 -2.67
C LEU A 34 -0.64 -7.94 -1.19
N ALA A 35 -0.07 -9.05 -0.72
CA ALA A 35 -0.19 -9.49 0.67
C ALA A 35 0.48 -8.52 1.65
N ALA A 36 1.60 -7.91 1.25
CA ALA A 36 2.39 -7.02 2.08
C ALA A 36 1.89 -5.56 2.07
N SER A 37 1.10 -5.17 1.06
CA SER A 37 0.72 -3.78 0.80
C SER A 37 0.14 -3.03 2.01
N ALA A 38 -0.64 -3.67 2.89
CA ALA A 38 -1.24 -3.02 4.05
C ALA A 38 -0.39 -3.13 5.34
N LEU A 39 0.68 -3.93 5.33
CA LEU A 39 1.39 -4.38 6.53
C LEU A 39 2.65 -3.56 6.80
N PRO A 40 2.84 -3.00 8.00
CA PRO A 40 4.15 -2.58 8.47
C PRO A 40 5.11 -3.78 8.61
N PRO A 41 6.41 -3.64 8.31
CA PRO A 41 7.06 -2.40 7.83
C PRO A 41 6.96 -2.20 6.31
N TYR A 42 6.49 -3.18 5.54
CA TYR A 42 6.49 -3.15 4.07
C TYR A 42 5.76 -1.95 3.49
N ARG A 43 4.56 -1.65 4.00
CA ARG A 43 3.80 -0.45 3.63
C ARG A 43 4.59 0.83 3.87
N ASP A 44 5.30 0.92 4.99
CA ASP A 44 5.92 2.18 5.44
C ASP A 44 7.18 2.53 4.66
N ILE A 45 7.78 1.55 3.98
CA ILE A 45 8.95 1.72 3.10
C ILE A 45 8.58 1.81 1.61
N ALA A 46 7.29 1.74 1.28
CA ALA A 46 6.84 1.73 -0.09
C ALA A 46 7.20 3.02 -0.83
N THR A 47 7.56 2.91 -2.10
CA THR A 47 7.85 4.07 -2.97
C THR A 47 6.65 5.01 -3.09
N GLN A 48 5.44 4.47 -3.00
CA GLN A 48 4.19 5.24 -2.99
C GLN A 48 3.17 4.65 -2.01
N LEU A 49 2.32 5.52 -1.45
CA LEU A 49 1.16 5.15 -0.63
C LEU A 49 -0.16 5.48 -1.35
N HIS A 50 -1.09 4.53 -1.36
CA HIS A 50 -2.48 4.73 -1.75
C HIS A 50 -3.35 4.79 -0.50
N LEU A 51 -4.06 5.90 -0.29
CA LEU A 51 -4.96 6.10 0.84
C LEU A 51 -6.42 6.15 0.39
N LEU A 52 -7.29 5.41 1.09
CA LEU A 52 -8.72 5.63 1.04
C LEU A 52 -9.13 6.43 2.27
N ALA A 53 -9.83 7.55 2.08
CA ALA A 53 -10.30 8.39 3.17
C ALA A 53 -11.73 8.88 2.93
N ARG A 54 -12.50 8.96 4.01
CA ARG A 54 -13.87 9.45 4.02
C ARG A 54 -13.94 10.86 4.60
N LYS A 55 -14.71 11.74 3.95
CA LYS A 55 -15.10 13.02 4.53
C LYS A 55 -16.13 12.76 5.63
N ARG A 56 -15.83 13.15 6.88
CA ARG A 56 -16.85 13.12 7.95
C ARG A 56 -17.98 14.06 7.54
N GLY A 57 -19.20 13.53 7.41
CA GLY A 57 -20.41 14.35 7.20
C GLY A 57 -20.54 15.36 8.33
N ALA A 58 -21.19 16.50 8.07
CA ALA A 58 -21.54 17.43 9.13
C ALA A 58 -22.31 16.65 10.20
N SER A 59 -21.83 16.69 11.46
CA SER A 59 -22.58 16.19 12.61
C SER A 59 -23.96 16.84 12.56
N GLN A 60 -24.99 16.05 12.23
CA GLN A 60 -26.37 16.50 12.34
C GLN A 60 -26.60 16.79 13.83
N PRO A 61 -26.88 18.06 14.21
CA PRO A 61 -27.21 18.36 15.59
C PRO A 61 -28.53 17.64 15.94
N SER A 62 -28.52 16.98 17.09
CA SER A 62 -29.67 16.33 17.73
C SER A 62 -30.81 17.31 18.01
#